data_AF-A0A484Z3M4-F1
#
_entry.id   AF-A0A484Z3M4-F1
#
_cell.length_a   1.000
_cell.length_b   1.000
_cell.length_c   1.000
_cell.angle_alpha   90.00
_cell.angle_beta   90.00
_cell.angle_gamma   90.00
#
_symmetry.space_group_name_H-M   'P 1'
#
loop_
_entity.id
_entity.type
_entity.pdbx_description
1 polymer ?
#
loop_
_entity_poly.entity_id
_entity_poly.type
_entity_poly.pdbx_seq_one_letter_code
_entity_poly.pdbx_strand_id
1 'polypeptide(L)' 'MSKVLATENAPAAIGPYVQGVDLGSMIITSGQIPVNPKTGEVAEDVAAQARQSLENVQAIVESAGPESGRYRENDRFR' A
#
# COMPACT_ATOMS: atom_id res chain seq x y z
N MET A 1 -3.96 -14.71 -13.84
CA MET A 1 -2.55 -14.26 -13.85
C MET A 1 -2.41 -13.21 -12.76
N SER A 2 -1.30 -13.18 -12.04
CA SER A 2 -1.01 -12.11 -11.09
C SER A 2 -0.54 -10.87 -11.84
N LYS A 3 -0.97 -9.69 -11.40
CA LYS A 3 -0.55 -8.38 -11.92
C LYS A 3 0.24 -7.64 -10.84
N VAL A 4 1.37 -7.07 -11.22
CA VAL A 4 2.16 -6.21 -10.33
C VAL A 4 1.51 -4.83 -10.27
N LEU A 5 1.35 -4.30 -9.06
CA LEU A 5 0.85 -2.96 -8.80
C LEU A 5 2.02 -2.02 -8.54
N ALA A 6 2.02 -0.89 -9.23
CA ALA A 6 2.97 0.19 -9.09
C ALA A 6 2.24 1.53 -9.22
N THR A 7 2.49 2.44 -8.29
CA THR A 7 1.88 3.76 -8.21
C THR A 7 2.88 4.79 -7.66
N GLU A 8 2.79 6.02 -8.16
CA GLU A 8 3.56 7.16 -7.67
C GLU A 8 2.97 7.74 -6.37
N ASN A 9 1.75 7.34 -6.02
CA ASN A 9 1.04 7.81 -4.82
C ASN A 9 1.36 6.98 -3.56
N ALA A 10 2.33 6.06 -3.64
CA ALA A 10 2.85 5.32 -2.49
C ALA A 10 4.38 5.24 -2.59
N PRO A 11 5.09 5.02 -1.46
CA PRO A 11 6.55 4.95 -1.45
C PRO A 11 7.09 3.94 -2.47
N ALA A 12 8.11 4.35 -3.23
CA ALA A 12 8.73 3.49 -4.23
C ALA A 12 9.31 2.23 -3.58
N ALA A 13 9.18 1.09 -4.26
CA ALA A 13 9.82 -0.15 -3.83
C ALA A 13 11.33 -0.10 -4.15
N ILE A 14 12.15 0.30 -3.17
CA ILE A 14 13.61 0.45 -3.33
C ILE A 14 14.33 -0.92 -3.35
N GLY A 15 13.76 -1.93 -2.70
CA GLY A 15 14.33 -3.28 -2.59
C GLY A 15 13.78 -4.26 -3.62
N PRO A 16 14.15 -5.56 -3.53
CA PRO A 16 13.68 -6.61 -4.43
C PRO A 16 12.25 -7.07 -4.07
N TYR A 17 11.31 -6.12 -4.04
CA TYR A 17 9.89 -6.35 -3.77
C TYR A 17 9.04 -5.43 -4.65
N VAL A 18 7.72 -5.64 -4.64
CA VAL A 18 6.74 -4.81 -5.35
C VAL A 18 5.79 -4.16 -4.36
N GLN A 19 5.24 -2.99 -4.70
CA GLN A 19 4.31 -2.28 -3.80
C GLN A 19 3.06 -3.11 -3.49
N GLY A 20 2.54 -3.82 -4.49
CA GLY A 20 1.48 -4.80 -4.31
C GLY A 20 1.34 -5.75 -5.49
N VAL A 21 0.53 -6.79 -5.29
CA VAL A 21 0.15 -7.75 -6.31
C VAL A 21 -1.37 -7.90 -6.32
N ASP A 22 -1.93 -7.91 -7.51
CA ASP A 22 -3.32 -8.23 -7.77
C ASP A 22 -3.41 -9.68 -8.27
N LEU A 23 -4.16 -10.51 -7.55
CA LEU A 23 -4.40 -11.91 -7.84
C LEU A 23 -5.77 -12.14 -8.52
N GLY A 24 -6.46 -11.07 -8.90
CA GLY A 24 -7.79 -11.05 -9.52
C GLY A 24 -8.91 -11.04 -8.48
N SER A 25 -8.92 -11.97 -7.53
CA SER A 25 -9.91 -12.03 -6.45
C SER A 25 -9.45 -11.39 -5.14
N MET A 26 -8.18 -11.02 -5.06
CA MET A 26 -7.52 -10.51 -3.87
C MET A 26 -6.36 -9.62 -4.26
N ILE A 27 -6.20 -8.52 -3.54
CA ILE A 27 -5.03 -7.65 -3.64
C ILE A 27 -4.23 -7.81 -2.35
N ILE A 28 -2.92 -7.97 -2.49
CA ILE A 28 -1.99 -8.04 -1.36
C ILE A 28 -0.98 -6.90 -1.53
N THR A 29 -0.90 -6.01 -0.54
CA THR A 29 0.10 -4.95 -0.50
C THR A 29 1.30 -5.41 0.32
N SER A 30 2.48 -4.90 -0.01
CA SER A 30 3.63 -4.98 0.90
C SER A 30 3.38 -4.14 2.16
N GLY A 31 4.18 -4.35 3.21
CA GLY A 31 4.10 -3.54 4.42
C GLY A 31 4.34 -2.06 4.11
N GLN A 32 3.35 -1.21 4.37
CA GLN A 32 3.43 0.22 4.07
C GLN A 32 3.95 1.02 5.25
N ILE A 33 5.15 1.57 5.09
CA ILE A 33 5.77 2.47 6.05
C ILE A 33 5.15 3.88 5.98
N PRO A 34 5.19 4.67 7.07
CA PRO A 34 4.58 5.99 7.15
C PRO A 34 5.40 7.08 6.44
N VAL A 35 5.97 6.76 5.29
CA VAL A 35 6.73 7.70 4.46
C VAL A 35 5.76 8.42 3.54
N ASN A 36 5.84 9.74 3.51
CA ASN A 36 5.10 10.55 2.54
C ASN A 36 5.71 10.36 1.14
N PRO A 37 4.96 9.89 0.13
CA PRO A 37 5.51 9.61 -1.20
C PRO A 37 5.96 10.85 -1.96
N LYS A 38 5.48 12.04 -1.58
CA LYS A 38 5.84 13.32 -2.23
C LYS A 38 7.12 13.93 -1.65
N THR A 39 7.31 13.81 -0.34
CA THR A 39 8.45 14.46 0.35
C THR A 39 9.55 13.48 0.75
N GLY A 40 9.22 12.19 0.90
CA GLY A 40 10.13 11.19 1.44
C GLY A 40 10.27 11.23 2.96
N GLU A 41 9.52 12.09 3.65
CA GLU A 41 9.62 12.31 5.09
C GLU A 41 8.64 11.44 5.89
N VAL A 42 8.94 11.25 7.18
CA VAL A 42 8.09 10.56 8.15
C VAL A 42 7.70 11.55 9.24
N ALA A 43 6.41 11.65 9.56
CA ALA A 43 5.92 12.51 10.62
C ALA A 43 6.40 12.05 12.01
N GLU A 44 6.54 12.97 12.98
CA GLU A 44 6.90 12.61 14.36
C GLU A 44 5.72 12.00 15.14
N ASP A 45 4.50 12.46 14.87
CA ASP A 45 3.29 12.01 15.57
C ASP A 45 2.84 10.61 15.12
N VAL A 46 2.52 9.75 16.08
CA VAL A 46 2.12 8.36 15.82
C VAL A 46 0.79 8.26 15.06
N ALA A 47 -0.16 9.16 15.32
CA ALA A 47 -1.43 9.15 14.61
C ALA A 47 -1.25 9.61 13.16
N ALA A 48 -0.38 10.60 12.91
CA ALA A 48 0.02 11.01 11.58
C ALA A 48 0.76 9.89 10.82
N GLN A 49 1.65 9.16 11.49
CA GLN A 49 2.32 7.99 10.90
C GLN A 49 1.31 6.90 10.52
N ALA A 50 0.43 6.51 11.45
CA ALA A 50 -0.60 5.50 11.19
C ALA A 50 -1.49 5.89 10.02
N ARG A 51 -1.88 7.18 9.96
CA ARG A 51 -2.65 7.72 8.84
C ARG A 51 -1.90 7.63 7.52
N GLN A 52 -0.63 8.04 7.47
CA GLN A 52 0.18 7.98 6.26
C GLN A 52 0.37 6.54 5.77
N SER A 53 0.60 5.59 6.67
CA SER A 53 0.66 4.17 6.33
C SER A 53 -0.64 3.66 5.69
N LEU A 54 -1.79 4.02 6.25
CA LEU A 54 -3.10 3.66 5.69
C LEU A 54 -3.36 4.32 4.33
N GLU A 55 -3.00 5.59 4.18
CA GLU A 55 -3.10 6.32 2.90
C GLU A 55 -2.22 5.68 1.83
N ASN A 56 -1.02 5.20 2.19
CA ASN A 56 -0.14 4.47 1.28
C ASN A 56 -0.74 3.11 0.85
N VAL A 57 -1.35 2.36 1.78
CA VAL A 57 -2.09 1.13 1.45
C VAL A 57 -3.21 1.45 0.48
N GLN A 58 -3.99 2.50 0.78
CA GLN A 58 -5.12 2.91 -0.05
C GLN A 58 -4.69 3.26 -1.48
N ALA A 59 -3.62 4.04 -1.64
CA ALA A 59 -3.10 4.41 -2.95
C ALA A 59 -2.72 3.19 -3.82
N ILE A 60 -2.19 2.13 -3.21
CA ILE A 60 -1.85 0.90 -3.93
C ILE A 60 -3.11 0.13 -4.33
N VAL A 61 -4.08 0.00 -3.42
CA VAL A 61 -5.34 -0.69 -3.72
C VAL A 61 -6.13 0.04 -4.80
N GLU A 62 -6.13 1.37 -4.79
CA GLU A 62 -6.78 2.19 -5.82
C GLU A 62 -6.10 2.05 -7.20
N SER A 63 -4.77 1.81 -7.22
CA SER A 63 -4.04 1.55 -8.48
C SER A 63 -4.46 0.25 -9.18
N ALA A 64 -5.13 -0.67 -8.46
CA ALA A 64 -5.66 -1.91 -9.03
C ALA A 64 -6.97 -1.70 -9.83
N GLY A 65 -7.67 -0.56 -9.65
CA GLY A 65 -8.88 -0.20 -10.40
C GLY A 65 -10.17 -0.15 -9.57
N PRO A 66 -11.28 0.35 -10.14
CA PRO A 66 -12.48 0.81 -9.41
C PRO A 66 -13.29 -0.27 -8.65
N GLU A 67 -13.06 -1.57 -8.89
CA GLU A 67 -13.69 -2.67 -8.13
C GLU A 67 -12.91 -3.09 -6.88
N SER A 68 -11.72 -2.52 -6.63
CA SER A 68 -10.83 -2.92 -5.54
C SER A 68 -11.30 -2.50 -4.14
N GLY A 69 -12.40 -1.75 -4.03
CA GLY A 69 -12.95 -1.22 -2.77
C GLY A 69 -13.42 -2.25 -1.74
N ARG A 70 -13.16 -3.55 -1.93
CA ARG A 70 -13.43 -4.59 -0.93
C ARG A 70 -12.19 -4.82 -0.07
N TYR A 71 -11.96 -3.92 0.88
CA TYR A 71 -11.01 -4.17 1.97
C TYR A 71 -11.49 -5.37 2.80
N ARG A 72 -10.72 -6.45 2.76
CA ARG A 72 -10.81 -7.54 3.74
C ARG A 72 -9.46 -7.63 4.43
N GLU A 73 -9.38 -6.96 5.57
CA GLU A 73 -8.24 -7.06 6.47
C GLU A 73 -8.11 -8.53 6.91
N ASN A 74 -7.03 -9.15 6.49
CA ASN A 74 -6.66 -10.51 6.89
C ASN A 74 -5.25 -10.43 7.47
N ASP A 75 -5.12 -9.67 8.57
CA ASP A 75 -3.98 -9.78 9.46
C ASP A 75 -4.06 -11.13 10.18
N ARG A 76 -3.74 -12.19 9.44
CA ARG A 76 -3.45 -13.50 10.02
C ARG A 76 -2.04 -13.47 10.58
N PHE A 77 -1.82 -12.63 11.59
CA PHE A 77 -0.80 -12.90 12.59
C PHE A 77 -1.33 -14.06 13.44
N ARG A 78 -0.86 -15.26 13.11
CA ARG A 78 -0.81 -16.37 14.07
C ARG A 78 0.50 -16.29 14.81
#